data_AF-A0A3C0PF44-F1
#
_entry.id   AF-A0A3C0PF44-F1
#
_cell.length_a   1.000
_cell.length_b   1.000
_cell.length_c   1.000
_cell.angle_alpha   90.00
_cell.angle_beta   90.00
_cell.angle_gamma   90.00
#
_symmetry.space_group_name_H-M   'P 1'
#
loop_
_entity.id
_entity.type
_entity.pdbx_description
1 polymer ?
#
loop_
_entity_poly.entity_id
_entity_poly.type
_entity_poly.pdbx_seq_one_letter_code
_entity_poly.pdbx_strand_id
1 'polypeptide(L)'
;WLKIGDFTFEAVKYALTDNSNRVRSSKPDRYKHSYIKSISFEGGTLNGQTINFSPELNTLIGIRGSGKSSIMEVIRYVLNIPFGEQATDKKYKNELVAHTLGSGGKAVITACDQYGSEFQIKRILNEYPECFVGGKLQPGISIRETIIKNPIYFGQKDLSSTGDGFEKDLVEKLVGESLYDIRRQIEEKKQLVSDVIDRFQKLANIDDQIEEYNQKKQDAEFNLKKFTEYGVEEKFKKQTDFNSDDRKIIQILSDIEEFMIGLENFTGEYEDMVKNHTSYASAQNAVFFKEFFSEYTKVVAILEKQKIDKQSLENIINQLRAQYSVFAQTKKAFTDEFAETRRKIEAKLKEKGAVSLNLEEYPSLKNKINTAQQMLDSLIKQKSQKFAVRNELIEALSALNALWLQEFQAINSQLDLINNKHSALTIEAEFKGDKSNFLTFMKNVFRGSSIREATLSSIVNEYSDFATMYRDFENTKTK
;
A
#
# COMPACT_ATOMS: atom_id res chain seq x y z
N TRP A 1 -18.71 17.16 52.25
CA TRP A 1 -18.55 15.88 51.53
C TRP A 1 -17.37 15.12 52.12
N LEU A 2 -17.58 13.86 52.52
CA LEU A 2 -16.56 12.99 53.10
C LEU A 2 -16.28 11.80 52.17
N LYS A 3 -15.02 11.53 51.87
CA LYS A 3 -14.60 10.36 51.11
C LYS A 3 -14.26 9.21 52.06
N ILE A 4 -15.24 8.34 52.25
CA ILE A 4 -15.16 7.16 53.12
C ILE A 4 -15.09 5.88 52.29
N GLY A 5 -14.31 4.91 52.74
CA GLY A 5 -14.20 3.59 52.09
C GLY A 5 -15.25 2.59 52.56
N ASP A 6 -15.95 2.89 53.65
CA ASP A 6 -17.01 2.08 54.25
C ASP A 6 -17.94 2.99 55.07
N PHE A 7 -19.17 2.55 55.34
CA PHE A 7 -20.17 3.30 56.12
C PHE A 7 -20.04 3.04 57.63
N THR A 8 -18.83 3.23 58.16
CA THR A 8 -18.51 3.04 59.58
C THR A 8 -17.99 4.33 60.21
N PHE A 9 -18.09 4.46 61.54
CA PHE A 9 -17.60 5.64 62.25
C PHE A 9 -16.08 5.77 62.15
N GLU A 10 -15.37 4.64 62.12
CA GLU A 10 -13.94 4.54 61.90
C GLU A 10 -13.53 5.15 60.55
N ALA A 11 -14.28 4.85 59.48
CA ALA A 11 -14.03 5.42 58.17
C ALA A 11 -14.22 6.95 58.14
N VAL A 12 -15.21 7.46 58.88
CA VAL A 12 -15.40 8.91 59.08
C VAL A 12 -14.23 9.52 59.83
N LYS A 13 -13.80 8.92 60.95
CA LYS A 13 -12.65 9.39 61.73
C LYS A 13 -11.38 9.45 60.89
N TYR A 14 -11.14 8.42 60.07
CA TYR A 14 -10.00 8.37 59.16
C TYR A 14 -10.06 9.48 58.11
N ALA A 15 -11.24 9.70 57.50
CA ALA A 15 -11.44 10.79 56.54
C ALA A 15 -11.21 12.18 57.15
N LEU A 16 -11.61 12.40 58.41
CA LEU A 16 -11.39 13.66 59.11
C LEU A 16 -9.92 13.87 59.53
N THR A 17 -9.20 12.79 59.79
CA THR A 17 -7.75 12.84 60.10
C THR A 17 -6.96 13.29 58.87
N ASP A 18 -7.31 12.75 57.69
CA ASP A 18 -6.74 13.12 56.38
C ASP A 18 -7.63 14.15 55.65
N ASN A 19 -7.97 15.24 56.36
CA ASN A 19 -8.98 16.18 55.88
C ASN A 19 -8.61 16.86 54.55
N SER A 20 -7.32 17.12 54.31
CA SER A 20 -6.83 17.78 53.10
C SER A 20 -7.13 16.99 51.84
N ASN A 21 -7.15 15.66 51.92
CA ASN A 21 -7.39 14.78 50.78
C ASN A 21 -8.80 14.19 50.73
N ARG A 22 -9.48 14.07 51.88
CA ARG A 22 -10.76 13.33 52.00
C ARG A 22 -11.98 14.18 52.33
N VAL A 23 -11.81 15.46 52.65
CA VAL A 23 -12.91 16.36 53.03
C VAL A 23 -13.02 17.50 52.01
N ARG A 24 -14.22 17.72 51.49
CA ARG A 24 -14.53 18.89 50.65
C ARG A 24 -15.79 19.60 51.15
N SER A 25 -15.76 20.93 51.14
CA SER A 25 -16.91 21.78 51.46
C SER A 25 -17.95 21.75 50.33
N SER A 26 -17.51 21.76 49.07
CA SER A 26 -18.36 21.65 47.88
C SER A 26 -18.48 20.21 47.37
N LYS A 27 -19.49 19.97 46.53
CA LYS A 27 -19.69 18.69 45.85
C LYS A 27 -18.49 18.40 44.95
N PRO A 28 -17.91 17.17 44.99
CA PRO A 28 -16.83 16.79 44.09
C PRO A 28 -17.26 16.91 42.63
N ASP A 29 -16.32 17.33 41.78
CA ASP A 29 -16.51 17.31 40.34
C ASP A 29 -16.71 15.88 39.84
N ARG A 30 -17.41 15.77 38.71
CA ARG A 30 -17.54 14.47 38.05
C ARG A 30 -16.18 14.02 37.54
N TYR A 31 -15.93 12.72 37.64
CA TYR A 31 -14.77 12.09 36.98
C TYR A 31 -14.83 12.36 35.47
N LYS A 32 -13.69 12.81 34.92
CA LYS A 32 -13.53 13.16 33.50
C LYS A 32 -12.96 12.01 32.66
N HIS A 33 -12.66 10.88 33.30
CA HIS A 33 -12.15 9.67 32.68
C HIS A 33 -13.20 8.55 32.76
N SER A 34 -13.09 7.57 31.88
CA SER A 34 -13.87 6.33 31.95
C SER A 34 -13.38 5.43 33.08
N TYR A 35 -14.27 4.68 33.72
CA TYR A 35 -13.92 3.78 34.82
C TYR A 35 -14.87 2.58 34.92
N ILE A 36 -14.38 1.50 35.53
CA ILE A 36 -15.17 0.32 35.88
C ILE A 36 -15.84 0.59 37.22
N LYS A 37 -17.15 0.41 37.32
CA LYS A 37 -17.91 0.46 38.58
C LYS A 37 -17.86 -0.86 39.32
N SER A 38 -18.05 -1.96 38.61
CA SER A 38 -18.12 -3.28 39.21
C SER A 38 -17.88 -4.38 38.19
N ILE A 39 -17.50 -5.56 38.67
CA ILE A 39 -17.56 -6.82 37.94
C ILE A 39 -18.37 -7.85 38.74
N SER A 40 -19.29 -8.55 38.08
CA SER A 40 -20.06 -9.65 38.64
C SER A 40 -19.79 -10.95 37.89
N PHE A 41 -19.79 -12.07 38.60
CA PHE A 41 -19.47 -13.39 38.04
C PHE A 41 -20.66 -14.33 38.17
N GLU A 42 -21.01 -15.00 37.07
CA GLU A 42 -22.05 -16.03 37.02
C GLU A 42 -21.40 -17.32 36.50
N GLY A 43 -21.21 -18.30 37.39
CA GLY A 43 -20.44 -19.52 37.14
C GLY A 43 -19.01 -19.47 37.65
N GLY A 44 -18.35 -20.63 37.65
CA GLY A 44 -16.94 -20.76 38.02
C GLY A 44 -16.64 -20.57 39.50
N THR A 45 -15.39 -20.22 39.82
CA THR A 45 -14.89 -20.16 41.20
C THR A 45 -15.37 -18.93 41.98
N LEU A 46 -15.79 -17.88 41.27
CA LEU A 46 -16.29 -16.63 41.86
C LEU A 46 -17.81 -16.48 41.69
N ASN A 47 -18.53 -17.57 41.44
CA ASN A 47 -19.97 -17.53 41.17
C ASN A 47 -20.75 -16.74 42.24
N GLY A 48 -21.62 -15.83 41.79
CA GLY A 48 -22.48 -15.01 42.65
C GLY A 48 -21.75 -13.87 43.35
N GLN A 49 -20.44 -13.69 43.12
CA GLN A 49 -19.68 -12.57 43.67
C GLN A 49 -19.78 -11.34 42.78
N THR A 50 -19.89 -10.18 43.43
CA THR A 50 -19.77 -8.87 42.79
C THR A 50 -18.69 -8.07 43.50
N ILE A 51 -17.73 -7.57 42.73
CA ILE A 51 -16.65 -6.71 43.23
C ILE A 51 -16.91 -5.31 42.72
N ASN A 52 -17.05 -4.36 43.63
CA ASN A 52 -17.18 -2.93 43.33
C ASN A 52 -15.79 -2.28 43.31
N PHE A 53 -15.58 -1.37 42.36
CA PHE A 53 -14.34 -0.64 42.19
C PHE A 53 -14.54 0.84 42.48
N SER A 54 -13.50 1.45 43.04
CA SER A 54 -13.37 2.90 43.06
C SER A 54 -13.11 3.42 41.63
N PRO A 55 -13.66 4.58 41.23
CA PRO A 55 -13.26 5.26 39.99
C PRO A 55 -11.80 5.71 39.95
N GLU A 56 -11.07 5.54 41.05
CA GLU A 56 -9.67 5.93 41.22
C GLU A 56 -8.76 4.70 41.32
N LEU A 57 -7.76 4.71 42.22
CA LEU A 57 -6.86 3.59 42.44
C LEU A 57 -7.57 2.44 43.18
N ASN A 58 -7.42 1.23 42.65
CA ASN A 58 -7.87 -0.01 43.28
C ASN A 58 -6.68 -0.93 43.54
N THR A 59 -6.55 -1.45 44.75
CA THR A 59 -5.46 -2.34 45.15
C THR A 59 -6.03 -3.64 45.70
N LEU A 60 -5.85 -4.74 44.97
CA LEU A 60 -6.27 -6.08 45.41
C LEU A 60 -5.16 -6.73 46.25
N ILE A 61 -5.40 -6.92 47.55
CA ILE A 61 -4.42 -7.48 48.51
C ILE A 61 -4.92 -8.84 49.02
N GLY A 62 -4.02 -9.79 49.24
CA GLY A 62 -4.35 -11.09 49.82
C GLY A 62 -3.21 -12.09 49.70
N ILE A 63 -3.36 -13.26 50.32
CA ILE A 63 -2.37 -14.35 50.27
C ILE A 63 -2.22 -14.95 48.86
N ARG A 64 -1.15 -15.70 48.61
CA ARG A 64 -0.97 -16.42 47.33
C ARG A 64 -2.16 -17.35 47.09
N GLY A 65 -2.66 -17.40 45.85
CA GLY A 65 -3.81 -18.22 45.46
C GLY A 65 -5.18 -17.58 45.75
N SER A 66 -5.24 -16.38 46.34
CA SER A 66 -6.51 -15.71 46.68
C SER A 66 -7.32 -15.14 45.49
N GLY A 67 -6.98 -15.50 44.24
CA GLY A 67 -7.73 -15.06 43.05
C GLY A 67 -7.48 -13.63 42.53
N LYS A 68 -6.48 -12.90 43.04
CA LYS A 68 -6.18 -11.52 42.58
C LYS A 68 -5.91 -11.43 41.07
N SER A 69 -4.97 -12.24 40.57
CA SER A 69 -4.64 -12.28 39.15
C SER A 69 -5.82 -12.77 38.31
N SER A 70 -6.65 -13.66 38.86
CA SER A 70 -7.87 -14.16 38.20
C SER A 70 -8.85 -13.02 37.90
N ILE A 71 -9.13 -12.16 38.88
CA ILE A 71 -10.02 -11.01 38.69
C ILE A 71 -9.47 -10.09 37.60
N MET A 72 -8.17 -9.80 37.64
CA MET A 72 -7.52 -8.92 36.67
C MET A 72 -7.56 -9.48 35.23
N GLU A 73 -7.28 -10.78 35.08
CA GLU A 73 -7.35 -11.45 33.77
C GLU A 73 -8.78 -11.55 33.23
N VAL A 74 -9.78 -11.75 34.10
CA VAL A 74 -11.18 -11.73 33.67
C VAL A 74 -11.60 -10.33 33.24
N ILE A 75 -11.15 -9.27 33.93
CA ILE A 75 -11.41 -7.89 33.48
C ILE A 75 -10.83 -7.66 32.08
N ARG A 76 -9.56 -8.02 31.86
CA ARG A 76 -8.93 -7.96 30.54
C ARG A 76 -9.75 -8.70 29.49
N TYR A 77 -10.17 -9.91 29.82
CA TYR A 77 -10.98 -10.75 28.95
C TYR A 77 -12.33 -10.11 28.61
N VAL A 78 -13.10 -9.65 29.59
CA VAL A 78 -14.42 -9.04 29.35
C VAL A 78 -14.30 -7.74 28.53
N LEU A 79 -13.27 -6.93 28.79
CA LEU A 79 -13.02 -5.68 28.04
C LEU A 79 -12.44 -5.90 26.63
N ASN A 80 -12.26 -7.16 26.21
CA ASN A 80 -11.64 -7.54 24.95
C ASN A 80 -10.25 -6.95 24.73
N ILE A 81 -9.44 -6.84 25.79
CA ILE A 81 -8.09 -6.31 25.68
C ILE A 81 -7.16 -7.44 25.17
N PRO A 82 -6.56 -7.29 23.98
CA PRO A 82 -5.63 -8.27 23.44
C PRO A 82 -4.34 -8.31 24.26
N PHE A 83 -3.60 -9.41 24.13
CA PHE A 83 -2.25 -9.45 24.65
C PHE A 83 -1.31 -8.64 23.75
N GLY A 84 -0.32 -8.00 24.35
CA GLY A 84 0.82 -7.44 23.62
C GLY A 84 1.61 -8.51 22.85
N GLU A 85 2.41 -8.07 21.88
CA GLU A 85 3.30 -8.92 21.09
C GLU A 85 4.21 -9.73 22.02
N GLN A 86 4.83 -9.06 22.99
CA GLN A 86 5.77 -9.64 23.95
C GLN A 86 5.14 -10.11 25.27
N ALA A 87 3.80 -10.23 25.33
CA ALA A 87 3.16 -10.65 26.58
C ALA A 87 3.61 -12.05 27.00
N THR A 88 4.07 -12.18 28.23
CA THR A 88 4.55 -13.45 28.80
C THR A 88 3.38 -14.35 29.20
N ASP A 89 3.62 -15.66 29.26
CA ASP A 89 2.70 -16.64 29.86
C ASP A 89 1.25 -16.58 29.31
N LYS A 90 1.05 -16.25 28.03
CA LYS A 90 -0.28 -16.12 27.38
C LYS A 90 -1.19 -17.33 27.63
N LYS A 91 -0.63 -18.54 27.55
CA LYS A 91 -1.34 -19.79 27.83
C LYS A 91 -1.88 -19.83 29.26
N TYR A 92 -1.03 -19.57 30.25
CA TYR A 92 -1.43 -19.52 31.66
C TYR A 92 -2.50 -18.45 31.90
N LYS A 93 -2.36 -17.25 31.32
CA LYS A 93 -3.34 -16.16 31.47
C LYS A 93 -4.71 -16.53 30.92
N ASN A 94 -4.77 -17.22 29.77
CA ASN A 94 -6.02 -17.72 29.20
C ASN A 94 -6.61 -18.88 30.02
N GLU A 95 -5.78 -19.83 30.46
CA GLU A 95 -6.21 -20.93 31.34
C GLU A 95 -6.75 -20.40 32.67
N LEU A 96 -6.19 -19.31 33.20
CA LEU A 96 -6.68 -18.67 34.42
C LEU A 96 -8.09 -18.11 34.25
N VAL A 97 -8.40 -17.50 33.10
CA VAL A 97 -9.78 -17.05 32.78
C VAL A 97 -10.72 -18.24 32.69
N ALA A 98 -10.33 -19.29 31.97
CA ALA A 98 -11.15 -20.50 31.81
C ALA A 98 -11.42 -21.19 33.16
N HIS A 99 -10.41 -21.30 34.02
CA HIS A 99 -10.56 -21.83 35.38
C HIS A 99 -11.47 -20.96 36.25
N THR A 100 -11.36 -19.63 36.13
CA THR A 100 -12.13 -18.69 36.98
C THR A 100 -13.60 -18.66 36.60
N LEU A 101 -13.92 -18.65 35.30
CA LEU A 101 -15.31 -18.62 34.81
C LEU A 101 -15.93 -20.02 34.77
N GLY A 102 -15.14 -21.06 34.54
CA GLY A 102 -15.68 -22.41 34.32
C GLY A 102 -16.51 -22.54 33.04
N SER A 103 -16.96 -23.76 32.74
CA SER A 103 -17.75 -24.03 31.54
C SER A 103 -19.10 -23.30 31.58
N GLY A 104 -19.43 -22.55 30.53
CA GLY A 104 -20.64 -21.74 30.46
C GLY A 104 -20.68 -20.52 31.39
N GLY A 105 -19.60 -20.24 32.12
CA GLY A 105 -19.55 -19.08 33.00
C GLY A 105 -19.45 -17.76 32.25
N LYS A 106 -19.97 -16.70 32.87
CA LYS A 106 -19.97 -15.35 32.33
C LYS A 106 -19.52 -14.34 33.37
N ALA A 107 -18.94 -13.25 32.90
CA ALA A 107 -18.69 -12.08 33.71
C ALA A 107 -19.39 -10.85 33.12
N VAL A 108 -19.84 -9.96 34.00
CA VAL A 108 -20.56 -8.73 33.67
C VAL A 108 -19.83 -7.56 34.30
N ILE A 109 -19.27 -6.68 33.46
CA ILE A 109 -18.68 -5.41 33.88
C ILE A 109 -19.72 -4.31 33.73
N THR A 110 -19.92 -3.53 34.79
CA THR A 110 -20.61 -2.23 34.71
C THR A 110 -19.54 -1.16 34.63
N ALA A 111 -19.58 -0.31 33.61
CA ALA A 111 -18.60 0.73 33.36
C ALA A 111 -19.28 2.08 33.03
N CYS A 112 -18.56 3.17 33.27
CA CYS A 112 -18.95 4.50 32.84
C CYS A 112 -17.93 5.09 31.87
N ASP A 113 -18.41 5.70 30.80
CA ASP A 113 -17.56 6.46 29.87
C ASP A 113 -17.12 7.81 30.48
N GLN A 114 -16.29 8.55 29.73
CA GLN A 114 -15.83 9.89 30.13
C GLN A 114 -16.95 10.95 30.22
N TYR A 115 -18.09 10.68 29.59
CA TYR A 115 -19.31 11.50 29.65
C TYR A 115 -20.27 11.00 30.75
N GLY A 116 -19.82 10.00 31.52
CA GLY A 116 -20.47 9.19 32.54
C GLY A 116 -21.81 8.58 32.18
N SER A 117 -22.01 8.23 30.91
CA SER A 117 -23.02 7.26 30.48
C SER A 117 -22.65 5.88 31.00
N GLU A 118 -23.63 5.08 31.44
CA GLU A 118 -23.40 3.75 32.00
C GLU A 118 -23.62 2.66 30.95
N PHE A 119 -22.72 1.68 30.94
CA PHE A 119 -22.71 0.53 30.04
C PHE A 119 -22.55 -0.76 30.85
N GLN A 120 -23.15 -1.84 30.34
CA GLN A 120 -22.90 -3.19 30.82
C GLN A 120 -22.23 -4.01 29.72
N ILE A 121 -21.05 -4.57 30.00
CA ILE A 121 -20.30 -5.42 29.10
C ILE A 121 -20.40 -6.85 29.64
N LYS A 122 -21.02 -7.75 28.89
CA LYS A 122 -21.21 -9.15 29.27
C LYS A 122 -20.34 -10.02 28.38
N ARG A 123 -19.61 -10.98 28.96
CA ARG A 123 -18.86 -11.95 28.17
C ARG A 123 -18.97 -13.33 28.77
N ILE A 124 -19.51 -14.26 27.99
CA ILE A 124 -19.50 -15.70 28.28
C ILE A 124 -18.13 -16.26 27.88
N LEU A 125 -17.63 -17.26 28.61
CA LEU A 125 -16.38 -17.94 28.26
C LEU A 125 -16.45 -18.49 26.83
N ASN A 126 -15.39 -18.21 26.06
CA ASN A 126 -15.22 -18.53 24.63
C ASN A 126 -16.12 -17.76 23.66
N GLU A 127 -16.89 -16.78 24.13
CA GLU A 127 -17.73 -15.92 23.29
C GLU A 127 -17.15 -14.51 23.12
N TYR A 128 -17.74 -13.74 22.20
CA TYR A 128 -17.48 -12.30 22.07
C TYR A 128 -18.22 -11.50 23.15
N PRO A 129 -17.65 -10.36 23.58
CA PRO A 129 -18.33 -9.50 24.55
C PRO A 129 -19.50 -8.76 23.90
N GLU A 130 -20.59 -8.66 24.66
CA GLU A 130 -21.82 -7.96 24.31
C GLU A 130 -21.96 -6.68 25.14
N CYS A 131 -22.29 -5.56 24.52
CA CYS A 131 -22.49 -4.28 25.18
C CYS A 131 -23.97 -3.95 25.32
N PHE A 132 -24.40 -3.49 26.49
CA PHE A 132 -25.77 -3.08 26.77
C PHE A 132 -25.82 -1.65 27.31
N VAL A 133 -26.80 -0.87 26.84
CA VAL A 133 -27.12 0.48 27.34
C VAL A 133 -28.58 0.50 27.74
N GLY A 134 -28.87 0.84 29.00
CA GLY A 134 -30.23 0.82 29.54
C GLY A 134 -30.93 -0.56 29.39
N GLY A 135 -30.15 -1.65 29.48
CA GLY A 135 -30.64 -3.02 29.33
C GLY A 135 -30.85 -3.50 27.88
N LYS A 136 -30.61 -2.67 26.87
CA LYS A 136 -30.71 -3.04 25.45
C LYS A 136 -29.34 -3.33 24.85
N LEU A 137 -29.22 -4.44 24.13
CA LEU A 137 -28.02 -4.81 23.40
C LEU A 137 -27.69 -3.75 22.33
N GLN A 138 -26.43 -3.33 22.28
CA GLN A 138 -25.90 -2.37 21.32
C GLN A 138 -24.77 -3.04 20.52
N PRO A 139 -25.07 -3.63 19.35
CA PRO A 139 -24.06 -4.28 18.53
C PRO A 139 -23.09 -3.25 17.93
N GLY A 140 -21.81 -3.63 17.81
CA GLY A 140 -20.79 -2.83 17.12
C GLY A 140 -20.16 -1.69 17.93
N ILE A 141 -20.54 -1.48 19.20
CA ILE A 141 -19.88 -0.48 20.05
C ILE A 141 -18.45 -0.96 20.39
N SER A 142 -17.47 -0.10 20.10
CA SER A 142 -16.07 -0.31 20.46
C SER A 142 -15.87 -0.12 21.97
N ILE A 143 -15.65 -1.21 22.71
CA ILE A 143 -15.47 -1.19 24.17
C ILE A 143 -14.30 -0.31 24.59
N ARG A 144 -13.18 -0.37 23.84
CA ARG A 144 -11.89 0.23 24.19
C ARG A 144 -11.73 1.69 23.72
N GLU A 145 -12.62 2.15 22.85
CA GLU A 145 -12.65 3.54 22.38
C GLU A 145 -13.81 4.33 22.97
N THR A 146 -14.98 3.67 23.14
CA THR A 146 -16.22 4.32 23.57
C THR A 146 -16.46 4.21 25.07
N ILE A 147 -16.26 3.03 25.67
CA ILE A 147 -16.68 2.74 27.05
C ILE A 147 -15.53 2.98 28.03
N ILE A 148 -14.47 2.17 27.94
CA ILE A 148 -13.23 2.36 28.69
C ILE A 148 -12.21 2.83 27.67
N LYS A 149 -11.94 4.14 27.62
CA LYS A 149 -11.09 4.74 26.59
C LYS A 149 -9.61 4.39 26.82
N ASN A 150 -8.98 3.79 25.81
CA ASN A 150 -7.56 3.43 25.74
C ASN A 150 -7.05 2.69 27.00
N PRO A 151 -7.65 1.53 27.36
CA PRO A 151 -7.22 0.79 28.54
C PRO A 151 -5.86 0.14 28.30
N ILE A 152 -4.92 0.39 29.21
CA ILE A 152 -3.59 -0.22 29.17
C ILE A 152 -3.56 -1.41 30.14
N TYR A 153 -3.08 -2.55 29.64
CA TYR A 153 -3.03 -3.79 30.40
C TYR A 153 -1.59 -4.32 30.57
N PHE A 154 -1.24 -4.62 31.82
CA PHE A 154 -0.03 -5.35 32.18
C PHE A 154 -0.39 -6.52 33.09
N GLY A 155 -0.14 -7.74 32.60
CA GLY A 155 -0.36 -8.96 33.35
C GLY A 155 0.81 -9.33 34.24
N GLN A 156 0.68 -10.46 34.92
CA GLN A 156 1.74 -11.00 35.76
C GLN A 156 3.03 -11.19 34.92
N LYS A 157 4.16 -10.67 35.45
CA LYS A 157 5.52 -10.63 34.85
C LYS A 157 5.71 -9.70 33.64
N ASP A 158 4.67 -9.05 33.13
CA ASP A 158 4.79 -8.22 31.92
C ASP A 158 5.64 -6.95 32.15
N LEU A 159 5.68 -6.40 33.37
CA LEU A 159 6.52 -5.23 33.70
C LEU A 159 7.96 -5.59 34.09
N SER A 160 8.24 -6.87 34.36
CA SER A 160 9.57 -7.34 34.77
C SER A 160 10.40 -7.88 33.60
N SER A 161 9.80 -8.03 32.42
CA SER A 161 10.50 -8.44 31.21
C SER A 161 11.22 -7.23 30.60
N THR A 162 12.53 -7.11 30.86
CA THR A 162 13.41 -6.10 30.25
C THR A 162 14.14 -6.64 29.01
N GLY A 163 13.53 -7.57 28.29
CA GLY A 163 14.11 -8.17 27.08
C GLY A 163 13.85 -7.33 25.83
N ASP A 164 14.63 -7.56 24.78
CA ASP A 164 14.49 -6.89 23.47
C ASP A 164 13.03 -6.90 22.99
N GLY A 165 12.51 -5.70 22.69
CA GLY A 165 11.17 -5.52 22.13
C GLY A 165 10.07 -5.19 23.15
N PHE A 166 10.38 -5.16 24.45
CA PHE A 166 9.45 -4.67 25.48
C PHE A 166 9.06 -3.20 25.26
N GLU A 167 10.03 -2.36 24.89
CA GLU A 167 9.83 -0.93 24.61
C GLU A 167 8.86 -0.74 23.43
N LYS A 168 9.02 -1.55 22.38
CA LYS A 168 8.13 -1.53 21.22
C LYS A 168 6.71 -1.96 21.58
N ASP A 169 6.56 -3.03 22.38
CA ASP A 169 5.26 -3.50 22.87
C ASP A 169 4.57 -2.45 23.76
N LEU A 170 5.34 -1.73 24.58
CA LEU A 170 4.85 -0.64 25.40
C LEU A 170 4.32 0.51 24.56
N VAL A 171 5.09 0.95 23.56
CA VAL A 171 4.66 1.98 22.60
C VAL A 171 3.39 1.53 21.88
N GLU A 172 3.34 0.29 21.39
CA GLU A 172 2.18 -0.23 20.68
C GLU A 172 0.91 -0.25 21.55
N LYS A 173 1.01 -0.65 22.82
CA LYS A 173 -0.10 -0.57 23.78
C LYS A 173 -0.58 0.84 24.07
N LEU A 174 0.30 1.84 23.96
CA LEU A 174 0.00 3.23 24.28
C LEU A 174 -0.62 3.96 23.09
N VAL A 175 -0.11 3.74 21.88
CA VAL A 175 -0.44 4.56 20.70
C VAL A 175 -0.91 3.77 19.49
N GLY A 176 -0.76 2.45 19.46
CA GLY A 176 -0.99 1.61 18.27
C GLY A 176 -2.35 1.81 17.61
N GLU A 177 -3.43 1.89 18.42
CA GLU A 177 -4.79 2.10 17.90
C GLU A 177 -4.95 3.47 17.21
N SER A 178 -4.29 4.51 17.72
CA SER A 178 -4.33 5.85 17.12
C SER A 178 -3.54 5.98 15.82
N LEU A 179 -2.66 5.02 15.52
CA LEU A 179 -1.82 5.01 14.32
C LEU A 179 -2.44 4.24 13.16
N TYR A 180 -3.61 3.63 13.34
CA TYR A 180 -4.23 2.75 12.35
C TYR A 180 -4.37 3.41 10.96
N ASP A 181 -4.95 4.60 10.88
CA ASP A 181 -5.16 5.30 9.59
C ASP A 181 -3.85 5.71 8.93
N ILE A 182 -2.84 6.12 9.71
CA ILE A 182 -1.51 6.47 9.18
C ILE A 182 -0.84 5.22 8.61
N ARG A 183 -0.88 4.11 9.35
CA ARG A 183 -0.32 2.82 8.91
C ARG A 183 -1.03 2.28 7.66
N ARG A 184 -2.35 2.44 7.57
CA ARG A 184 -3.11 2.08 6.35
C ARG A 184 -2.59 2.87 5.13
N GLN A 185 -2.43 4.18 5.26
CA GLN A 185 -1.88 5.03 4.19
C GLN A 185 -0.44 4.65 3.83
N ILE A 186 0.38 4.28 4.82
CA ILE A 186 1.74 3.77 4.59
C ILE A 186 1.70 2.50 3.72
N GLU A 187 0.84 1.53 4.03
CA GLU A 187 0.72 0.30 3.24
C GLU A 187 0.20 0.57 1.82
N GLU A 188 -0.83 1.42 1.66
CA GLU A 188 -1.31 1.86 0.34
C GLU A 188 -0.18 2.50 -0.47
N LYS A 189 0.64 3.35 0.16
CA LYS A 189 1.74 4.03 -0.52
C LYS A 189 2.91 3.10 -0.84
N LYS A 190 3.19 2.10 0.00
CA LYS A 190 4.16 1.03 -0.30
C LYS A 190 3.76 0.24 -1.55
N GLN A 191 2.47 -0.09 -1.70
CA GLN A 191 1.98 -0.78 -2.89
C GLN A 191 2.22 0.08 -4.15
N LEU A 192 1.88 1.37 -4.09
CA LEU A 192 2.13 2.28 -5.21
C LEU A 192 3.63 2.38 -5.56
N VAL A 193 4.51 2.44 -4.57
CA VAL A 193 5.97 2.41 -4.81
C VAL A 193 6.37 1.11 -5.50
N SER A 194 5.84 -0.04 -5.08
CA SER A 194 6.09 -1.34 -5.73
C SER A 194 5.67 -1.33 -7.19
N ASP A 195 4.45 -0.84 -7.49
CA ASP A 195 3.93 -0.80 -8.85
C ASP A 195 4.79 0.09 -9.76
N VAL A 196 5.27 1.22 -9.24
CA VAL A 196 6.18 2.12 -9.98
C VAL A 196 7.54 1.45 -10.21
N ILE A 197 8.08 0.71 -9.24
CA ILE A 197 9.33 -0.06 -9.38
C ILE A 197 9.18 -1.12 -10.48
N ASP A 198 8.07 -1.86 -10.50
CA ASP A 198 7.82 -2.89 -11.52
C ASP A 198 7.75 -2.28 -12.93
N ARG A 199 7.10 -1.12 -13.07
CA ARG A 199 7.11 -0.36 -14.34
C ARG A 199 8.53 0.10 -14.69
N PHE A 200 9.29 0.60 -13.73
CA PHE A 200 10.65 1.06 -13.95
C PHE A 200 11.59 -0.08 -14.38
N GLN A 201 11.48 -1.26 -13.77
CA GLN A 201 12.28 -2.44 -14.13
C GLN A 201 11.99 -2.94 -15.55
N LYS A 202 10.74 -2.90 -16.01
CA LYS A 202 10.39 -3.23 -17.41
C LYS A 202 11.11 -2.34 -18.43
N LEU A 203 11.52 -1.13 -18.03
CA LEU A 203 12.23 -0.15 -18.86
C LEU A 203 13.77 -0.23 -18.70
N ALA A 204 14.30 -1.17 -17.92
CA ALA A 204 15.72 -1.25 -17.61
C ALA A 204 16.59 -1.49 -18.87
N ASN A 205 16.18 -2.43 -19.73
CA ASN A 205 16.99 -2.90 -20.87
C ASN A 205 16.84 -2.05 -22.15
N ILE A 206 16.13 -0.91 -22.08
CA ILE A 206 15.90 -0.07 -23.26
C ILE A 206 17.22 0.45 -23.83
N ASP A 207 18.19 0.79 -22.98
CA ASP A 207 19.47 1.32 -23.41
C ASP A 207 20.28 0.28 -24.22
N ASP A 208 20.30 -0.98 -23.76
CA ASP A 208 20.94 -2.10 -24.46
C ASP A 208 20.24 -2.39 -25.80
N GLN A 209 18.91 -2.36 -25.83
CA GLN A 209 18.13 -2.56 -27.06
C GLN A 209 18.38 -1.45 -28.08
N ILE A 210 18.50 -0.20 -27.64
CA ILE A 210 18.85 0.92 -28.52
C ILE A 210 20.24 0.69 -29.13
N GLU A 211 21.22 0.24 -28.36
CA GLU A 211 22.56 -0.07 -28.87
C GLU A 211 22.53 -1.21 -29.90
N GLU A 212 21.80 -2.29 -29.60
CA GLU A 212 21.65 -3.45 -30.49
C GLU A 212 21.02 -3.07 -31.84
N TYR A 213 19.93 -2.29 -31.82
CA TYR A 213 19.27 -1.85 -33.06
C TYR A 213 20.12 -0.83 -33.84
N ASN A 214 20.91 0.02 -33.16
CA ASN A 214 21.87 0.90 -33.82
C ASN A 214 22.96 0.10 -34.55
N GLN A 215 23.51 -0.95 -33.92
CA GLN A 215 24.49 -1.83 -34.57
C GLN A 215 23.89 -2.56 -35.77
N LYS A 216 22.69 -3.15 -35.62
CA LYS A 216 21.95 -3.80 -36.72
C LYS A 216 21.71 -2.86 -37.89
N LYS A 217 21.36 -1.60 -37.61
CA LYS A 217 21.16 -0.56 -38.63
C LYS A 217 22.48 -0.23 -39.33
N GLN A 218 23.55 0.00 -38.58
CA GLN A 218 24.86 0.34 -39.12
C GLN A 218 25.44 -0.78 -40.01
N ASP A 219 25.32 -2.04 -39.58
CA ASP A 219 25.75 -3.21 -40.37
C ASP A 219 24.94 -3.37 -41.65
N ALA A 220 23.63 -3.15 -41.58
CA ALA A 220 22.76 -3.22 -42.74
C ALA A 220 23.06 -2.07 -43.73
N GLU A 221 23.30 -0.85 -43.25
CA GLU A 221 23.71 0.30 -44.06
C GLU A 221 25.07 0.10 -44.73
N PHE A 222 26.05 -0.45 -44.00
CA PHE A 222 27.38 -0.76 -44.55
C PHE A 222 27.28 -1.80 -45.67
N ASN A 223 26.51 -2.87 -45.48
CA ASN A 223 26.29 -3.87 -46.51
C ASN A 223 25.47 -3.32 -47.68
N LEU A 224 24.52 -2.40 -47.43
CA LEU A 224 23.76 -1.74 -48.49
C LEU A 224 24.66 -0.87 -49.39
N LYS A 225 25.69 -0.21 -48.82
CA LYS A 225 26.67 0.59 -49.61
C LYS A 225 27.37 -0.22 -50.70
N LYS A 226 27.66 -1.50 -50.43
CA LYS A 226 28.24 -2.41 -51.42
C LYS A 226 27.33 -2.64 -52.62
N PHE A 227 26.01 -2.45 -52.51
CA PHE A 227 25.08 -2.56 -53.65
C PHE A 227 24.91 -1.23 -54.39
N THR A 228 25.01 -0.10 -53.69
CA THR A 228 24.96 1.24 -54.30
C THR A 228 26.16 1.49 -55.21
N GLU A 229 27.35 0.97 -54.87
CA GLU A 229 28.56 1.08 -55.70
C GLU A 229 28.44 0.39 -57.07
N TYR A 230 27.54 -0.59 -57.23
CA TYR A 230 27.28 -1.27 -58.50
C TYR A 230 26.08 -0.72 -59.28
N GLY A 231 25.47 0.40 -58.84
CA GLY A 231 24.35 1.04 -59.53
C GLY A 231 23.05 0.22 -59.52
N VAL A 232 22.88 -0.66 -58.52
CA VAL A 232 21.69 -1.52 -58.35
C VAL A 232 20.48 -0.71 -57.86
N GLU A 233 20.72 0.42 -57.20
CA GLU A 233 19.72 1.26 -56.55
C GLU A 233 18.66 1.82 -57.50
N GLU A 234 19.03 2.40 -58.65
CA GLU A 234 18.06 2.97 -59.60
C GLU A 234 17.13 1.90 -60.20
N LYS A 235 17.62 0.67 -60.35
CA LYS A 235 16.89 -0.40 -61.03
C LYS A 235 15.96 -1.20 -60.11
N PHE A 236 16.27 -1.26 -58.81
CA PHE A 236 15.39 -1.83 -57.79
C PHE A 236 14.52 -0.79 -57.09
N LYS A 237 14.66 0.49 -57.44
CA LYS A 237 13.92 1.60 -56.84
C LYS A 237 12.40 1.35 -56.86
N LYS A 238 11.83 1.02 -58.02
CA LYS A 238 10.39 0.71 -58.17
C LYS A 238 9.92 -0.42 -57.22
N GLN A 239 10.66 -1.53 -57.13
CA GLN A 239 10.31 -2.64 -56.23
C GLN A 239 10.48 -2.25 -54.74
N THR A 240 11.52 -1.48 -54.44
CA THR A 240 11.84 -1.01 -53.10
C THR A 240 10.80 -0.03 -52.59
N ASP A 241 10.33 0.87 -53.46
CA ASP A 241 9.29 1.86 -53.20
C ASP A 241 7.96 1.15 -52.91
N PHE A 242 7.54 0.20 -53.76
CA PHE A 242 6.35 -0.63 -53.51
C PHE A 242 6.42 -1.41 -52.18
N ASN A 243 7.60 -1.91 -51.82
CA ASN A 243 7.80 -2.58 -50.52
C ASN A 243 7.79 -1.59 -49.35
N SER A 244 8.27 -0.36 -49.55
CA SER A 244 8.21 0.71 -48.55
C SER A 244 6.76 1.15 -48.31
N ASP A 245 5.99 1.34 -49.37
CA ASP A 245 4.57 1.70 -49.32
C ASP A 245 3.75 0.63 -48.60
N ASP A 246 3.95 -0.64 -48.95
CA ASP A 246 3.28 -1.78 -48.29
C ASP A 246 3.50 -1.77 -46.77
N ARG A 247 4.75 -1.59 -46.34
CA ARG A 247 5.09 -1.50 -44.91
C ARG A 247 4.49 -0.28 -44.25
N LYS A 248 4.49 0.88 -44.93
CA LYS A 248 3.90 2.10 -44.38
C LYS A 248 2.40 1.94 -44.20
N ILE A 249 1.70 1.31 -45.15
CA ILE A 249 0.27 1.03 -45.03
C ILE A 249 0.00 0.05 -43.88
N ILE A 250 0.77 -1.04 -43.76
CA ILE A 250 0.64 -1.99 -42.64
C ILE A 250 0.88 -1.28 -41.29
N GLN A 251 1.90 -0.41 -41.21
CA GLN A 251 2.15 0.37 -39.99
C GLN A 251 0.99 1.30 -39.67
N ILE A 252 0.46 2.03 -40.66
CA ILE A 252 -0.71 2.92 -40.45
C ILE A 252 -1.90 2.13 -39.93
N LEU A 253 -2.18 0.94 -40.48
CA LEU A 253 -3.26 0.08 -40.00
C LEU A 253 -3.02 -0.36 -38.55
N SER A 254 -1.79 -0.80 -38.23
CA SER A 254 -1.41 -1.20 -36.87
C SER A 254 -1.53 -0.05 -35.85
N ASP A 255 -1.09 1.16 -36.22
CA ASP A 255 -1.16 2.35 -35.35
C ASP A 255 -2.62 2.72 -35.03
N ILE A 256 -3.52 2.59 -36.01
CA ILE A 256 -4.97 2.84 -35.81
C ILE A 256 -5.58 1.77 -34.90
N GLU A 257 -5.20 0.49 -35.06
CA GLU A 257 -5.65 -0.60 -34.19
C GLU A 257 -5.21 -0.38 -32.74
N GLU A 258 -3.95 -0.01 -32.52
CA GLU A 258 -3.42 0.30 -31.19
C GLU A 258 -4.16 1.50 -30.56
N PHE A 259 -4.42 2.55 -31.35
CA PHE A 259 -5.23 3.68 -30.91
C PHE A 259 -6.66 3.27 -30.49
N MET A 260 -7.31 2.40 -31.26
CA MET A 260 -8.64 1.88 -30.93
C MET A 260 -8.65 1.06 -29.64
N ILE A 261 -7.64 0.22 -29.42
CA ILE A 261 -7.48 -0.55 -28.17
C ILE A 261 -7.27 0.41 -26.99
N GLY A 262 -6.44 1.45 -27.17
CA GLY A 262 -6.24 2.49 -26.15
C GLY A 262 -7.55 3.22 -25.79
N LEU A 263 -8.37 3.57 -26.78
CA LEU A 263 -9.67 4.20 -26.57
C LEU A 263 -10.66 3.26 -25.85
N GLU A 264 -10.64 1.96 -26.15
CA GLU A 264 -11.45 0.95 -25.47
C GLU A 264 -11.07 0.79 -24.01
N ASN A 265 -9.77 0.67 -23.72
CA ASN A 265 -9.29 0.56 -22.34
C ASN A 265 -9.62 1.82 -21.53
N PHE A 266 -9.40 3.02 -22.11
CA PHE A 266 -9.75 4.29 -21.48
C PHE A 266 -11.25 4.38 -21.19
N THR A 267 -12.11 4.08 -22.17
CA THR A 267 -13.56 4.15 -21.94
C THR A 267 -14.04 3.10 -20.93
N GLY A 268 -13.47 1.89 -20.94
CA GLY A 268 -13.81 0.83 -19.99
C GLY A 268 -13.38 1.12 -18.55
N GLU A 269 -12.18 1.67 -18.33
CA GLU A 269 -11.65 1.98 -16.99
C GLU A 269 -12.50 3.02 -16.25
N TYR A 270 -12.98 4.05 -16.95
CA TYR A 270 -13.68 5.18 -16.35
C TYR A 270 -15.21 5.09 -16.43
N GLU A 271 -15.78 4.12 -17.15
CA GLU A 271 -17.22 4.02 -17.37
C GLU A 271 -18.00 3.92 -16.04
N ASP A 272 -17.65 2.96 -15.19
CA ASP A 272 -18.35 2.73 -13.92
C ASP A 272 -18.17 3.92 -12.98
N MET A 273 -16.95 4.47 -12.91
CA MET A 273 -16.66 5.62 -12.05
C MET A 273 -17.51 6.83 -12.44
N VAL A 274 -17.61 7.14 -13.73
CA VAL A 274 -18.37 8.31 -14.22
C VAL A 274 -19.89 8.07 -14.15
N LYS A 275 -20.37 6.84 -14.38
CA LYS A 275 -21.82 6.55 -14.37
C LYS A 275 -22.41 6.45 -12.97
N ASN A 276 -21.67 5.86 -12.02
CA ASN A 276 -22.20 5.53 -10.70
C ASN A 276 -22.50 6.73 -9.80
N HIS A 277 -21.96 7.93 -10.09
CA HIS A 277 -22.25 9.12 -9.30
C HIS A 277 -23.71 9.60 -9.41
N THR A 278 -24.41 9.24 -10.50
CA THR A 278 -25.79 9.70 -10.76
C THR A 278 -26.85 9.09 -9.85
N SER A 279 -26.51 8.05 -9.07
CA SER A 279 -27.44 7.39 -8.14
C SER A 279 -27.54 8.08 -6.79
N TYR A 280 -26.70 9.08 -6.49
CA TYR A 280 -26.70 9.77 -5.21
C TYR A 280 -27.88 10.73 -5.08
N ALA A 281 -28.60 10.66 -3.96
CA ALA A 281 -29.70 11.57 -3.64
C ALA A 281 -29.47 12.21 -2.26
N SER A 282 -29.40 13.54 -2.23
CA SER A 282 -29.28 14.28 -0.97
C SER A 282 -30.63 14.47 -0.30
N ALA A 283 -30.74 14.09 0.98
CA ALA A 283 -31.94 14.31 1.80
C ALA A 283 -32.17 15.79 2.15
N GLN A 284 -31.11 16.61 2.17
CA GLN A 284 -31.16 18.01 2.61
C GLN A 284 -31.02 19.00 1.45
N ASN A 285 -30.27 18.66 0.40
CA ASN A 285 -29.91 19.58 -0.68
C ASN A 285 -30.43 19.10 -2.05
N ALA A 286 -31.64 18.55 -2.09
CA ALA A 286 -32.21 17.91 -3.29
C ALA A 286 -32.26 18.85 -4.52
N VAL A 287 -32.59 20.13 -4.33
CA VAL A 287 -32.67 21.12 -5.42
C VAL A 287 -31.31 21.37 -6.05
N PHE A 288 -30.27 21.62 -5.24
CA PHE A 288 -28.90 21.81 -5.70
C PHE A 288 -28.39 20.59 -6.46
N PHE A 289 -28.56 19.39 -5.91
CA PHE A 289 -28.07 18.17 -6.55
C PHE A 289 -28.82 17.86 -7.86
N LYS A 290 -30.09 18.25 -7.99
CA LYS A 290 -30.82 18.12 -9.27
C LYS A 290 -30.20 18.98 -10.37
N GLU A 291 -29.85 20.23 -10.07
CA GLU A 291 -29.16 21.12 -11.02
C GLU A 291 -27.73 20.64 -11.30
N PHE A 292 -26.98 20.28 -10.25
CA PHE A 292 -25.63 19.72 -10.37
C PHE A 292 -25.60 18.49 -11.29
N PHE A 293 -26.52 17.53 -11.09
CA PHE A 293 -26.56 16.33 -11.93
C PHE A 293 -27.05 16.60 -13.36
N SER A 294 -27.85 17.65 -13.59
CA SER A 294 -28.20 18.07 -14.95
C SER A 294 -26.98 18.52 -15.76
N GLU A 295 -26.05 19.22 -15.12
CA GLU A 295 -24.75 19.57 -15.72
C GLU A 295 -23.84 18.34 -15.81
N TYR A 296 -23.79 17.51 -14.77
CA TYR A 296 -22.99 16.28 -14.75
C TYR A 296 -23.39 15.29 -15.87
N THR A 297 -24.66 15.26 -16.26
CA THR A 297 -25.15 14.42 -17.36
C THR A 297 -24.46 14.77 -18.69
N LYS A 298 -23.99 16.01 -18.87
CA LYS A 298 -23.19 16.42 -20.04
C LYS A 298 -21.82 15.72 -20.06
N VAL A 299 -21.22 15.45 -18.90
CA VAL A 299 -19.97 14.68 -18.79
C VAL A 299 -20.21 13.22 -19.20
N VAL A 300 -21.31 12.62 -18.72
CA VAL A 300 -21.71 11.26 -19.13
C VAL A 300 -21.95 11.19 -20.65
N ALA A 301 -22.59 12.21 -21.23
CA ALA A 301 -22.81 12.27 -22.67
C ALA A 301 -21.52 12.36 -23.49
N ILE A 302 -20.45 12.99 -22.97
CA ILE A 302 -19.14 13.01 -23.63
C ILE A 302 -18.56 11.58 -23.70
N LEU A 303 -18.70 10.79 -22.63
CA LEU A 303 -18.22 9.41 -22.59
C LEU A 303 -19.00 8.52 -23.58
N GLU A 304 -20.31 8.69 -23.69
CA GLU A 304 -21.12 7.99 -24.70
C GLU A 304 -20.73 8.40 -26.14
N LYS A 305 -20.41 9.68 -26.36
CA LYS A 305 -19.92 10.14 -27.67
C LYS A 305 -18.62 9.44 -28.08
N GLN A 306 -17.70 9.21 -27.14
CA GLN A 306 -16.47 8.48 -27.43
C GLN A 306 -16.72 7.03 -27.90
N LYS A 307 -17.79 6.38 -27.41
CA LYS A 307 -18.21 5.05 -27.91
C LYS A 307 -18.70 5.10 -29.36
N ILE A 308 -19.43 6.15 -29.72
CA ILE A 308 -19.88 6.37 -31.11
C ILE A 308 -18.67 6.66 -32.02
N ASP A 309 -17.71 7.47 -31.54
CA ASP A 309 -16.48 7.75 -32.28
C ASP A 309 -15.67 6.47 -32.51
N LYS A 310 -15.63 5.55 -31.53
CA LYS A 310 -15.01 4.21 -31.69
C LYS A 310 -15.67 3.40 -32.82
N GLN A 311 -17.00 3.31 -32.84
CA GLN A 311 -17.72 2.61 -33.92
C GLN A 311 -17.46 3.24 -35.30
N SER A 312 -17.31 4.57 -35.33
CA SER A 312 -16.96 5.28 -36.56
C SER A 312 -15.55 4.92 -37.03
N LEU A 313 -14.58 4.80 -36.11
CA LEU A 313 -13.22 4.35 -36.39
C LEU A 313 -13.18 2.90 -36.91
N GLU A 314 -13.99 2.00 -36.35
CA GLU A 314 -14.13 0.61 -36.84
C GLU A 314 -14.58 0.56 -38.30
N ASN A 315 -15.51 1.43 -38.71
CA ASN A 315 -15.93 1.52 -40.09
C ASN A 315 -14.81 2.06 -41.00
N ILE A 316 -14.08 3.08 -40.55
CA ILE A 316 -12.97 3.67 -41.31
C ILE A 316 -11.84 2.66 -41.50
N ILE A 317 -11.46 1.91 -40.46
CA ILE A 317 -10.36 0.94 -40.60
C ILE A 317 -10.73 -0.21 -41.54
N ASN A 318 -11.99 -0.63 -41.57
CA ASN A 318 -12.46 -1.62 -42.54
C ASN A 318 -12.38 -1.10 -43.98
N GLN A 319 -12.68 0.19 -44.21
CA GLN A 319 -12.50 0.81 -45.53
C GLN A 319 -11.01 0.91 -45.92
N LEU A 320 -10.13 1.27 -44.99
CA LEU A 320 -8.68 1.29 -45.23
C LEU A 320 -8.13 -0.10 -45.56
N ARG A 321 -8.59 -1.15 -44.86
CA ARG A 321 -8.25 -2.55 -45.17
C ARG A 321 -8.71 -2.96 -46.58
N ALA A 322 -9.90 -2.51 -46.99
CA ALA A 322 -10.36 -2.74 -48.36
C ALA A 322 -9.44 -2.06 -49.39
N GLN A 323 -9.01 -0.82 -49.17
CA GLN A 323 -8.02 -0.16 -50.03
C GLN A 323 -6.66 -0.87 -50.04
N TYR A 324 -6.21 -1.35 -48.88
CA TYR A 324 -4.99 -2.15 -48.79
C TYR A 324 -5.08 -3.42 -49.65
N SER A 325 -6.23 -4.08 -49.69
CA SER A 325 -6.42 -5.27 -50.54
C SER A 325 -6.24 -4.98 -52.03
N VAL A 326 -6.69 -3.80 -52.49
CA VAL A 326 -6.51 -3.35 -53.88
C VAL A 326 -5.04 -3.06 -54.18
N PHE A 327 -4.34 -2.40 -53.24
CA PHE A 327 -2.90 -2.16 -53.35
C PHE A 327 -2.11 -3.47 -53.39
N ALA A 328 -2.47 -4.45 -52.55
CA ALA A 328 -1.83 -5.76 -52.49
C ALA A 328 -2.00 -6.53 -53.81
N GLN A 329 -3.17 -6.47 -54.44
CA GLN A 329 -3.39 -7.04 -55.78
C GLN A 329 -2.54 -6.35 -56.85
N THR A 330 -2.46 -5.02 -56.81
CA THR A 330 -1.61 -4.24 -57.73
C THR A 330 -0.14 -4.63 -57.58
N LYS A 331 0.38 -4.74 -56.36
CA LYS A 331 1.73 -5.21 -56.07
C LYS A 331 1.97 -6.63 -56.60
N LYS A 332 0.97 -7.51 -56.51
CA LYS A 332 1.03 -8.88 -57.05
C LYS A 332 1.11 -8.92 -58.58
N ALA A 333 0.45 -7.99 -59.28
CA ALA A 333 0.55 -7.90 -60.75
C ALA A 333 1.95 -7.49 -61.23
N PHE A 334 2.68 -6.68 -60.45
CA PHE A 334 4.05 -6.27 -60.76
C PHE A 334 5.13 -7.29 -60.36
N THR A 335 4.75 -8.43 -59.75
CA THR A 335 5.74 -9.40 -59.23
C THR A 335 6.54 -10.07 -60.36
N ASP A 336 5.89 -10.32 -61.50
CA ASP A 336 6.54 -10.87 -62.70
C ASP A 336 7.49 -9.84 -63.34
N GLU A 337 7.10 -8.57 -63.40
CA GLU A 337 7.95 -7.46 -63.90
C GLU A 337 9.21 -7.28 -63.03
N PHE A 338 9.06 -7.42 -61.70
CA PHE A 338 10.18 -7.41 -60.76
C PHE A 338 11.12 -8.61 -60.97
N ALA A 339 10.57 -9.81 -61.17
CA ALA A 339 11.36 -11.02 -61.44
C ALA A 339 12.13 -10.93 -62.76
N GLU A 340 11.55 -10.34 -63.81
CA GLU A 340 12.20 -10.16 -65.10
C GLU A 340 13.31 -9.10 -65.05
N THR A 341 13.05 -7.97 -64.38
CA THR A 341 14.04 -6.91 -64.14
C THR A 341 15.26 -7.46 -63.39
N ARG A 342 15.02 -8.34 -62.40
CA ARG A 342 16.06 -9.02 -61.63
C ARG A 342 16.95 -9.92 -62.48
N ARG A 343 16.37 -10.80 -63.31
CA ARG A 343 17.12 -11.67 -64.22
C ARG A 343 18.03 -10.87 -65.18
N LYS A 344 17.54 -9.73 -65.70
CA LYS A 344 18.32 -8.83 -66.57
C LYS A 344 19.51 -8.18 -65.85
N ILE A 345 19.40 -7.90 -64.55
CA ILE A 345 20.49 -7.31 -63.74
C ILE A 345 21.52 -8.38 -63.38
N GLU A 346 21.07 -9.57 -62.99
CA GLU A 346 21.93 -10.72 -62.71
C GLU A 346 22.82 -11.09 -63.91
N ALA A 347 22.26 -11.07 -65.12
CA ALA A 347 23.01 -11.27 -66.36
C ALA A 347 24.09 -10.19 -66.58
N LYS A 348 23.77 -8.92 -66.35
CA LYS A 348 24.72 -7.79 -66.49
C LYS A 348 25.82 -7.78 -65.42
N LEU A 349 25.54 -8.27 -64.22
CA LEU A 349 26.53 -8.40 -63.15
C LEU A 349 27.49 -9.57 -63.41
N LYS A 350 27.01 -10.67 -63.99
CA LYS A 350 27.86 -11.79 -64.47
C LYS A 350 28.85 -11.36 -65.56
N GLU A 351 28.45 -10.50 -66.50
CA GLU A 351 29.35 -9.94 -67.52
C GLU A 351 30.45 -9.04 -66.93
N LYS A 352 30.20 -8.36 -65.81
CA LYS A 352 31.17 -7.49 -65.13
C LYS A 352 32.10 -8.22 -64.14
N GLY A 353 32.04 -9.55 -64.06
CA GLY A 353 32.88 -10.34 -63.15
C GLY A 353 32.47 -10.28 -61.68
N ALA A 354 31.32 -9.69 -61.34
CA ALA A 354 30.79 -9.64 -59.98
C ALA A 354 29.94 -10.89 -59.68
N VAL A 355 30.61 -12.04 -59.52
CA VAL A 355 29.94 -13.35 -59.46
C VAL A 355 29.27 -13.67 -58.11
N SER A 356 29.36 -12.83 -57.06
CA SER A 356 28.84 -13.20 -55.72
C SER A 356 27.79 -12.29 -55.06
N LEU A 357 27.28 -11.25 -55.73
CA LEU A 357 26.27 -10.37 -55.13
C LEU A 357 24.87 -11.00 -55.21
N ASN A 358 24.34 -11.42 -54.07
CA ASN A 358 22.97 -11.92 -53.95
C ASN A 358 21.98 -10.74 -54.01
N LEU A 359 21.29 -10.56 -55.14
CA LEU A 359 20.30 -9.50 -55.34
C LEU A 359 19.04 -9.68 -54.46
N GLU A 360 18.84 -10.82 -53.79
CA GLU A 360 17.84 -10.99 -52.73
C GLU A 360 18.15 -10.19 -51.46
N GLU A 361 19.43 -9.93 -51.21
CA GLU A 361 19.83 -9.25 -49.98
C GLU A 361 19.45 -7.77 -50.00
N TYR A 362 19.42 -7.11 -51.16
CA TYR A 362 19.17 -5.66 -51.23
C TYR A 362 17.82 -5.23 -50.64
N PRO A 363 16.66 -5.79 -51.05
CA PRO A 363 15.39 -5.50 -50.38
C PRO A 363 15.40 -5.89 -48.91
N SER A 364 16.07 -6.99 -48.55
CA SER A 364 16.14 -7.47 -47.15
C SER A 364 16.94 -6.52 -46.25
N LEU A 365 18.03 -5.93 -46.74
CA LEU A 365 18.86 -4.96 -46.01
C LEU A 365 18.11 -3.65 -45.82
N LYS A 366 17.44 -3.16 -46.87
CA LYS A 366 16.55 -1.98 -46.76
C LYS A 366 15.38 -2.23 -45.81
N ASN A 367 14.90 -3.48 -45.73
CA ASN A 367 13.92 -3.88 -44.73
C ASN A 367 14.49 -3.82 -43.31
N LYS A 368 15.67 -4.41 -43.07
CA LYS A 368 16.35 -4.36 -41.77
C LYS A 368 16.60 -2.93 -41.30
N ILE A 369 17.05 -2.03 -42.17
CA ILE A 369 17.29 -0.61 -41.83
C ILE A 369 16.00 0.08 -41.40
N ASN A 370 14.92 -0.07 -42.18
CA ASN A 370 13.64 0.58 -41.86
C ASN A 370 13.04 0.05 -40.56
N THR A 371 13.05 -1.28 -40.36
CA THR A 371 12.56 -1.87 -39.11
C THR A 371 13.41 -1.46 -37.91
N ALA A 372 14.75 -1.41 -38.06
CA ALA A 372 15.62 -0.92 -37.01
C ALA A 372 15.35 0.56 -36.69
N GLN A 373 15.11 1.40 -37.69
CA GLN A 373 14.75 2.81 -37.48
C GLN A 373 13.41 2.96 -36.73
N GLN A 374 12.36 2.24 -37.14
CA GLN A 374 11.07 2.28 -36.46
C GLN A 374 11.18 1.81 -35.00
N MET A 375 11.94 0.74 -34.76
CA MET A 375 12.20 0.25 -33.40
C MET A 375 12.98 1.28 -32.58
N LEU A 376 14.00 1.92 -33.16
CA LEU A 376 14.75 2.99 -32.49
C LEU A 376 13.85 4.17 -32.12
N ASP A 377 12.97 4.63 -33.03
CA ASP A 377 12.05 5.72 -32.77
C ASP A 377 11.10 5.39 -31.60
N SER A 378 10.57 4.16 -31.57
CA SER A 378 9.74 3.65 -30.47
C SER A 378 10.51 3.55 -29.14
N LEU A 379 11.71 2.97 -29.16
CA LEU A 379 12.56 2.81 -27.98
C LEU A 379 13.02 4.17 -27.41
N ILE A 380 13.30 5.16 -28.26
CA ILE A 380 13.60 6.53 -27.82
C ILE A 380 12.39 7.16 -27.13
N LYS A 381 11.18 6.93 -27.63
CA LYS A 381 9.94 7.38 -26.97
C LYS A 381 9.72 6.67 -25.63
N GLN A 382 10.01 5.38 -25.52
CA GLN A 382 9.95 4.66 -24.23
C GLN A 382 11.06 5.12 -23.27
N LYS A 383 12.23 5.48 -23.77
CA LYS A 383 13.33 6.05 -22.98
C LYS A 383 12.96 7.39 -22.34
N SER A 384 12.20 8.24 -23.03
CA SER A 384 11.70 9.47 -22.41
C SER A 384 10.68 9.19 -21.29
N GLN A 385 9.86 8.14 -21.43
CA GLN A 385 8.97 7.66 -20.37
C GLN A 385 9.75 7.11 -19.16
N LYS A 386 10.90 6.46 -19.36
CA LYS A 386 11.77 5.98 -18.26
C LYS A 386 12.16 7.10 -17.30
N PHE A 387 12.45 8.30 -17.81
CA PHE A 387 12.75 9.47 -16.96
C PHE A 387 11.52 9.93 -16.16
N ALA A 388 10.34 9.94 -16.79
CA ALA A 388 9.08 10.27 -16.11
C ALA A 388 8.76 9.27 -14.98
N VAL A 389 8.87 7.96 -15.25
CA VAL A 389 8.67 6.91 -14.24
C VAL A 389 9.69 7.01 -13.11
N ARG A 390 10.95 7.37 -13.41
CA ARG A 390 11.97 7.63 -12.38
C ARG A 390 11.57 8.78 -11.45
N ASN A 391 11.08 9.89 -12.01
CA ASN A 391 10.64 11.03 -11.20
C ASN A 391 9.43 10.66 -10.35
N GLU A 392 8.47 9.94 -10.92
CA GLU A 392 7.31 9.40 -10.20
C GLU A 392 7.75 8.52 -9.02
N LEU A 393 8.78 7.67 -9.20
CA LEU A 393 9.33 6.86 -8.12
C LEU A 393 9.92 7.72 -6.99
N ILE A 394 10.69 8.75 -7.33
CA ILE A 394 11.31 9.65 -6.35
C ILE A 394 10.24 10.39 -5.54
N GLU A 395 9.18 10.86 -6.21
CA GLU A 395 8.03 11.50 -5.57
C GLU A 395 7.26 10.54 -4.66
N ALA A 396 6.99 9.32 -5.15
CA ALA A 396 6.31 8.28 -4.36
C ALA A 396 7.10 7.91 -3.10
N LEU A 397 8.43 7.74 -3.21
CA LEU A 397 9.33 7.51 -2.08
C LEU A 397 9.35 8.69 -1.10
N SER A 398 9.31 9.93 -1.61
CA SER A 398 9.26 11.13 -0.77
C SER A 398 7.98 11.20 0.05
N ALA A 399 6.84 10.92 -0.58
CA ALA A 399 5.55 10.87 0.08
C ALA A 399 5.46 9.73 1.11
N LEU A 400 6.01 8.55 0.79
CA LEU A 400 6.10 7.44 1.76
C LEU A 400 6.94 7.84 2.99
N ASN A 401 8.08 8.52 2.78
CA ASN A 401 8.90 9.02 3.87
C ASN A 401 8.19 10.07 4.73
N ALA A 402 7.35 10.92 4.13
CA ALA A 402 6.54 11.89 4.88
C ALA A 402 5.51 11.20 5.78
N LEU A 403 4.89 10.10 5.32
CA LEU A 403 3.98 9.29 6.15
C LEU A 403 4.70 8.62 7.32
N TRP A 404 5.92 8.08 7.12
CA TRP A 404 6.73 7.57 8.23
C TRP A 404 7.09 8.66 9.24
N LEU A 405 7.41 9.88 8.77
CA LEU A 405 7.66 11.01 9.67
C LEU A 405 6.41 11.39 10.46
N GLN A 406 5.22 11.35 9.84
CA GLN A 406 3.96 11.60 10.51
C GLN A 406 3.67 10.56 11.59
N GLU A 407 3.89 9.27 11.31
CA GLU A 407 3.79 8.20 12.32
C GLU A 407 4.76 8.46 13.49
N PHE A 408 6.01 8.78 13.18
CA PHE A 408 7.03 9.10 14.19
C PHE A 408 6.64 10.29 15.07
N GLN A 409 6.14 11.38 14.47
CA GLN A 409 5.68 12.56 15.21
C GLN A 409 4.47 12.24 16.11
N ALA A 410 3.54 11.42 15.63
CA ALA A 410 2.41 10.97 16.42
C ALA A 410 2.88 10.16 17.64
N ILE A 411 3.81 9.20 17.45
CA ILE A 411 4.43 8.45 18.53
C ILE A 411 5.11 9.40 19.53
N ASN A 412 5.99 10.28 19.03
CA ASN A 412 6.80 11.15 19.88
C ASN A 412 5.95 12.11 20.72
N SER A 413 4.88 12.66 20.14
CA SER A 413 3.94 13.53 20.86
C SER A 413 3.28 12.84 22.06
N GLN A 414 3.02 11.54 21.97
CA GLN A 414 2.43 10.76 23.06
C GLN A 414 3.48 10.37 24.10
N LEU A 415 4.71 10.06 23.66
CA LEU A 415 5.83 9.83 24.57
C LEU A 415 6.16 11.08 25.38
N ASP A 416 6.11 12.27 24.77
CA ASP A 416 6.31 13.54 25.46
C ASP A 416 5.27 13.77 26.57
N LEU A 417 4.00 13.39 26.36
CA LEU A 417 2.97 13.47 27.41
C LEU A 417 3.27 12.57 28.61
N ILE A 418 4.00 11.47 28.40
CA ILE A 418 4.44 10.55 29.45
C ILE A 418 5.66 11.13 30.15
N ASN A 419 6.69 11.50 29.39
CA ASN A 419 7.96 12.03 29.89
C ASN A 419 7.76 13.33 30.70
N ASN A 420 6.84 14.20 30.28
CA ASN A 420 6.53 15.48 30.95
C ASN A 420 5.86 15.32 32.33
N LYS A 421 5.39 14.13 32.70
CA LYS A 421 4.76 13.88 34.01
C LYS A 421 5.76 13.56 35.14
N HIS A 422 7.05 13.81 34.92
CA HIS A 422 8.14 13.50 35.87
C HIS A 422 8.08 12.04 36.36
N SER A 423 7.89 11.11 35.42
CA SER A 423 7.97 9.68 35.68
C SER A 423 9.42 9.25 35.96
N ALA A 424 9.60 8.19 36.74
CA ALA A 424 10.90 7.53 36.93
C ALA A 424 11.42 6.80 35.66
N LEU A 425 10.76 7.00 34.52
CA LEU A 425 10.98 6.32 33.26
C LEU A 425 10.86 7.34 32.13
N THR A 426 11.89 7.38 31.28
CA THR A 426 11.97 8.20 30.07
C THR A 426 12.01 7.26 28.87
N ILE A 427 11.15 7.49 27.88
CA ILE A 427 11.14 6.74 26.63
C ILE A 427 11.55 7.68 25.51
N GLU A 428 12.56 7.30 24.73
CA GLU A 428 13.03 8.02 23.56
C GLU A 428 12.79 7.18 22.31
N ALA A 429 12.26 7.82 21.26
CA ALA A 429 12.09 7.20 19.95
C ALA A 429 13.06 7.86 18.96
N GLU A 430 13.74 7.04 18.17
CA GLU A 430 14.62 7.50 17.10
C GLU A 430 14.02 7.21 15.72
N PHE A 431 13.94 8.22 14.86
CA PHE A 431 13.40 8.07 13.51
C PHE A 431 14.33 7.19 12.67
N LYS A 432 13.84 6.02 12.25
CA LYS A 432 14.61 5.01 11.50
C LYS A 432 15.90 4.55 12.21
N GLY A 433 15.87 4.49 13.54
CA GLY A 433 17.04 4.12 14.36
C GLY A 433 17.37 2.62 14.42
N ASP A 434 16.46 1.73 13.98
CA ASP A 434 16.62 0.26 14.12
C ASP A 434 17.58 -0.35 13.09
N LYS A 435 18.87 -0.01 13.23
CA LYS A 435 19.96 -0.48 12.37
C LYS A 435 20.17 -1.99 12.45
N SER A 436 19.86 -2.61 13.58
CA SER A 436 20.02 -4.06 13.77
C SER A 436 19.04 -4.85 12.89
N ASN A 437 17.75 -4.49 12.92
CA ASN A 437 16.76 -5.12 12.07
C ASN A 437 16.96 -4.74 10.60
N PHE A 438 17.39 -3.50 10.30
CA PHE A 438 17.71 -3.11 8.94
C PHE A 438 18.87 -3.92 8.35
N LEU A 439 19.94 -4.15 9.12
CA LEU A 439 21.05 -5.03 8.71
C LEU A 439 20.59 -6.46 8.48
N THR A 440 19.75 -7.00 9.37
CA THR A 440 19.17 -8.34 9.23
C THR A 440 18.33 -8.46 7.96
N PHE A 441 17.51 -7.43 7.67
CA PHE A 441 16.73 -7.35 6.44
C PHE A 441 17.64 -7.31 5.20
N MET A 442 18.69 -6.48 5.20
CA MET A 442 19.66 -6.42 4.11
C MET A 442 20.37 -7.75 3.87
N LYS A 443 20.79 -8.46 4.93
CA LYS A 443 21.39 -9.79 4.81
C LYS A 443 20.46 -10.79 4.13
N ASN A 444 19.16 -10.71 4.43
CA ASN A 444 18.16 -11.59 3.83
C ASN A 444 17.92 -11.25 2.35
N VAL A 445 17.79 -9.96 2.02
CA VAL A 445 17.59 -9.50 0.63
C VAL A 445 18.78 -9.85 -0.25
N PHE A 446 20.00 -9.65 0.24
CA PHE A 446 21.24 -9.90 -0.51
C PHE A 446 21.83 -11.29 -0.28
N ARG A 447 21.05 -12.24 0.26
CA ARG A 447 21.56 -13.59 0.52
C ARG A 447 21.99 -14.25 -0.80
N GLY A 448 23.23 -14.73 -0.86
CA GLY A 448 23.80 -15.37 -2.06
C GLY A 448 24.49 -14.42 -3.04
N SER A 449 24.49 -13.10 -2.79
CA SER A 449 25.18 -12.10 -3.62
C SER A 449 26.71 -12.04 -3.42
N SER A 450 27.26 -12.84 -2.51
CA SER A 450 28.68 -12.80 -2.07
C SER A 450 29.14 -11.46 -1.46
N ILE A 451 28.21 -10.55 -1.13
CA ILE A 451 28.52 -9.31 -0.40
C ILE A 451 28.87 -9.65 1.05
N ARG A 452 29.99 -9.11 1.53
CA ARG A 452 30.45 -9.32 2.91
C ARG A 452 29.55 -8.58 3.89
N GLU A 453 29.32 -9.17 5.05
CA GLU A 453 28.58 -8.54 6.14
C GLU A 453 29.15 -7.17 6.54
N ALA A 454 30.48 -7.04 6.58
CA ALA A 454 31.15 -5.77 6.90
C ALA A 454 30.74 -4.63 5.94
N THR A 455 30.54 -4.94 4.65
CA THR A 455 30.07 -3.97 3.65
C THR A 455 28.63 -3.56 3.93
N LEU A 456 27.74 -4.52 4.19
CA LEU A 456 26.33 -4.24 4.52
C LEU A 456 26.24 -3.39 5.80
N SER A 457 27.04 -3.69 6.83
CA SER A 457 27.10 -2.91 8.06
C SER A 457 27.59 -1.48 7.82
N SER A 458 28.55 -1.27 6.91
CA SER A 458 29.00 0.09 6.55
C SER A 458 27.88 0.90 5.90
N ILE A 459 27.11 0.28 5.01
CA ILE A 459 25.97 0.92 4.32
C ILE A 459 24.86 1.27 5.32
N VAL A 460 24.47 0.35 6.20
CA VAL A 460 23.44 0.56 7.24
C VAL A 460 23.80 1.68 8.21
N ASN A 461 25.10 1.94 8.42
CA ASN A 461 25.54 3.01 9.30
C ASN A 461 25.38 4.40 8.70
N GLU A 462 25.41 4.52 7.37
CA GLU A 462 25.34 5.79 6.63
C GLU A 462 23.94 6.08 6.09
N TYR A 463 23.22 5.05 5.67
CA TYR A 463 21.86 5.17 5.12
C TYR A 463 20.83 4.58 6.08
N SER A 464 19.70 5.28 6.21
CA SER A 464 18.62 4.88 7.10
C SER A 464 17.58 3.97 6.43
N ASP A 465 17.59 3.86 5.10
CA ASP A 465 16.70 2.98 4.32
C ASP A 465 17.18 2.77 2.87
N PHE A 466 16.48 1.94 2.10
CA PHE A 466 16.76 1.74 0.68
C PHE A 466 16.46 2.96 -0.20
N ALA A 467 15.55 3.84 0.20
CA ALA A 467 15.17 5.00 -0.59
C ALA A 467 16.32 6.02 -0.65
N THR A 468 16.99 6.23 0.48
CA THR A 468 18.18 7.07 0.61
C THR A 468 19.36 6.46 -0.13
N MET A 469 19.57 5.14 -0.04
CA MET A 469 20.55 4.42 -0.87
C MET A 469 20.29 4.59 -2.37
N TYR A 470 19.03 4.47 -2.81
CA TYR A 470 18.67 4.62 -4.23
C TYR A 470 18.89 6.05 -4.74
N ARG A 471 18.62 7.06 -3.91
CA ARG A 471 18.88 8.46 -4.26
C ARG A 471 20.38 8.75 -4.38
N ASP A 472 21.20 8.07 -3.59
CA ASP A 472 22.65 8.20 -3.57
C ASP A 472 23.36 6.96 -4.15
N PHE A 473 22.80 6.43 -5.25
CA PHE A 473 23.20 5.13 -5.78
C PHE A 473 24.67 5.08 -6.23
N GLU A 474 25.20 6.18 -6.78
CA GLU A 474 26.60 6.23 -7.23
C GLU A 474 27.58 6.03 -6.07
N ASN A 475 27.37 6.70 -4.94
CA ASN A 475 28.20 6.51 -3.74
C ASN A 475 27.98 5.12 -3.14
N THR A 476 26.73 4.66 -3.06
CA THR A 476 26.38 3.33 -2.56
C THR A 476 27.09 2.21 -3.34
N LYS A 477 27.20 2.35 -4.67
CA LYS A 477 27.82 1.36 -5.56
C LYS A 477 29.35 1.24 -5.38
N THR A 478 30.00 2.30 -4.90
CA THR A 478 31.46 2.33 -4.71
C THR A 478 31.94 1.71 -3.40
N LYS A 479 31.02 1.31 -2.53
CA LYS A 479 31.27 0.61 -1.27
C LYS A 479 31.11 -0.90 -1.44
#